data_AF-A0A7L5Z1V0-F1
#
_entry.id   AF-A0A7L5Z1V0-F1
#
_cell.length_a   1.000
_cell.length_b   1.000
_cell.length_c   1.000
_cell.angle_alpha   90.00
_cell.angle_beta   90.00
_cell.angle_gamma   90.00
#
_symmetry.space_group_name_H-M   'P 1'
#
loop_
_entity.id
_entity.type
_entity.pdbx_description
1 polymer ?
#
loop_
_entity_poly.entity_id
_entity_poly.type
_entity_poly.pdbx_seq_one_letter_code
_entity_poly.pdbx_strand_id
1 'polypeptide(L)'
;MTLTSVQRWVMSILAGSTIMHLSIGLMALAWAIDERPRQIGLWLIGTAFSFISITAALLIHQHRVLSAWLTLALIVPVAGAIVLFA
;
A
#
# COMPACT_ATOMS: atom_id res chain seq x y z
N MET A 1 17.96 -22.80 3.84
CA MET A 1 17.64 -21.38 4.08
C MET A 1 18.86 -20.71 4.70
N THR A 2 19.37 -19.64 4.11
CA THR A 2 20.49 -18.87 4.68
C THR A 2 19.94 -17.72 5.54
N LEU A 3 20.75 -17.23 6.49
CA LEU A 3 20.40 -16.06 7.32
C LEU A 3 19.97 -14.86 6.46
N THR A 4 20.64 -14.64 5.33
CA THR A 4 20.33 -13.58 4.36
C THR A 4 18.94 -13.74 3.72
N SER A 5 18.53 -14.97 3.41
CA SER A 5 17.20 -15.25 2.86
C SER A 5 16.09 -14.96 3.87
N VAL A 6 16.31 -15.29 5.14
CA VAL A 6 15.34 -15.04 6.21
C VAL A 6 15.25 -13.54 6.49
N GLN A 7 16.39 -12.85 6.61
CA GLN A 7 16.44 -11.40 6.82
C GLN A 7 15.70 -10.64 5.72
N ARG A 8 15.90 -11.03 4.44
CA ARG A 8 15.18 -10.44 3.31
C ARG A 8 13.66 -10.58 3.46
N TRP A 9 13.19 -11.76 3.85
CA TRP A 9 11.76 -12.01 4.09
C TRP A 9 11.20 -11.20 5.25
N VAL A 10 11.92 -11.14 6.38
CA VAL A 10 11.52 -10.35 7.55
C VAL A 10 11.41 -8.88 7.19
N MET A 11 12.43 -8.32 6.53
CA MET A 11 12.42 -6.92 6.09
C MET A 11 11.28 -6.63 5.12
N SER A 12 11.00 -7.55 4.19
CA SER A 12 9.91 -7.43 3.22
C SER A 12 8.54 -7.38 3.90
N ILE A 13 8.26 -8.32 4.82
CA ILE A 13 7.01 -8.34 5.58
C ILE A 13 6.90 -7.10 6.47
N LEU A 14 7.97 -6.73 7.18
CA LEU A 14 7.95 -5.59 8.10
C LEU A 14 7.66 -4.30 7.34
N ALA A 15 8.46 -3.99 6.31
CA ALA A 15 8.27 -2.78 5.50
C ALA A 15 6.91 -2.79 4.79
N GLY A 16 6.57 -3.89 4.13
CA GLY A 16 5.32 -4.03 3.40
C GLY A 16 4.10 -3.85 4.30
N SER A 17 4.05 -4.56 5.42
CA SER A 17 2.91 -4.49 6.36
C SER A 17 2.78 -3.13 7.01
N THR A 18 3.86 -2.49 7.48
CA THR A 18 3.80 -1.15 8.09
C THR A 18 3.28 -0.11 7.12
N ILE A 19 3.80 -0.08 5.90
CA ILE A 19 3.37 0.87 4.87
C ILE A 19 1.93 0.58 4.44
N MET A 20 1.55 -0.69 4.33
CA MET A 20 0.18 -1.09 4.01
C MET A 20 -0.81 -0.68 5.10
N HIS A 21 -0.45 -0.85 6.38
CA HIS A 21 -1.27 -0.37 7.51
C HIS A 21 -1.48 1.14 7.46
N LEU A 22 -0.43 1.90 7.13
CA LEU A 22 -0.55 3.35 6.95
C LEU A 22 -1.53 3.69 5.81
N SER A 23 -1.40 3.02 4.66
CA SER A 23 -2.31 3.19 3.52
C SER A 23 -3.77 2.93 3.90
N ILE A 24 -4.04 1.81 4.58
CA ILE A 24 -5.37 1.43 5.06
C ILE A 24 -5.90 2.46 6.07
N GLY A 25 -5.06 2.90 7.02
CA GLY A 25 -5.43 3.91 8.00
C GLY A 25 -5.82 5.25 7.36
N LEU A 26 -5.10 5.69 6.34
CA LEU A 26 -5.43 6.90 5.58
C LEU A 26 -6.77 6.77 4.84
N MET A 27 -7.09 5.59 4.32
CA MET A 27 -8.38 5.33 3.67
C MET A 27 -9.54 5.30 4.66
N ALA A 28 -9.34 4.69 5.82
CA ALA A 28 -10.33 4.71 6.89
C ALA A 28 -10.61 6.15 7.36
N LEU A 29 -9.56 6.98 7.47
CA LEU A 29 -9.70 8.40 7.76
C LEU A 29 -10.42 9.17 6.65
N ALA A 30 -10.14 8.85 5.38
CA ALA A 30 -10.85 9.45 4.25
C ALA A 30 -12.36 9.20 4.32
N TRP A 31 -12.76 7.99 4.73
CA TRP A 31 -14.16 7.63 4.90
C TRP A 31 -14.85 8.37 6.06
N ALA A 32 -14.10 8.72 7.11
CA ALA A 32 -14.63 9.36 8.31
C ALA A 32 -14.83 10.90 8.19
N ILE A 33 -14.41 11.53 7.09
CA ILE A 33 -14.51 12.98 6.88
C ILE A 33 -15.67 13.29 5.93
N ASP A 34 -16.48 14.32 6.17
CA ASP A 34 -17.60 14.67 5.30
C ASP A 34 -17.25 15.54 4.08
N GLU A 35 -16.14 16.29 4.16
CA GLU A 35 -15.72 17.21 3.09
C GLU A 35 -15.07 16.46 1.92
N ARG A 36 -15.79 16.38 0.79
CA ARG A 36 -15.36 15.70 -0.45
C ARG A 36 -13.90 15.99 -0.88
N PRO A 37 -13.42 17.25 -0.91
CA PRO A 37 -12.04 17.52 -1.31
C PRO A 37 -11.00 16.87 -0.37
N ARG A 38 -11.29 16.85 0.94
CA ARG A 38 -10.41 16.23 1.95
C ARG A 38 -10.46 14.71 1.87
N GLN A 39 -11.64 14.12 1.63
CA GLN A 39 -11.77 12.68 1.41
C GLN A 39 -10.92 12.23 0.21
N ILE A 40 -11.05 12.93 -0.93
CA ILE A 40 -10.30 12.61 -2.15
C ILE A 40 -8.79 12.78 -1.93
N GLY A 41 -8.38 13.85 -1.24
CA GLY A 41 -6.99 14.09 -0.89
C GLY A 41 -6.38 12.94 -0.08
N LEU A 42 -7.07 12.47 0.96
CA LEU A 42 -6.61 11.34 1.77
C LEU A 42 -6.65 10.01 1.00
N TRP A 43 -7.65 9.79 0.16
CA TRP A 43 -7.71 8.61 -0.72
C TRP A 43 -6.52 8.58 -1.69
N LEU A 44 -6.13 9.73 -2.27
CA LEU A 44 -4.96 9.84 -3.15
C LEU A 44 -3.65 9.55 -2.40
N ILE A 45 -3.48 10.11 -1.19
CA ILE A 45 -2.29 9.86 -0.37
C ILE A 45 -2.22 8.39 0.05
N GLY A 46 -3.34 7.83 0.52
CA GLY A 46 -3.45 6.40 0.86
C GLY A 46 -3.12 5.51 -0.32
N THR A 47 -3.57 5.88 -1.53
CA THR A 47 -3.25 5.19 -2.77
C THR A 47 -1.75 5.18 -3.04
N ALA A 48 -1.08 6.33 -2.94
CA ALA A 48 0.37 6.42 -3.12
C ALA A 48 1.12 5.47 -2.16
N PHE A 49 0.73 5.43 -0.88
CA PHE A 49 1.35 4.53 0.09
C PHE A 49 1.13 3.04 -0.22
N SER A 50 -0.02 2.65 -0.80
CA SER A 50 -0.23 1.27 -1.23
C SER A 50 0.78 0.85 -2.31
N PHE A 51 1.03 1.73 -3.29
CA PHE A 51 2.06 1.52 -4.31
C PHE A 51 3.47 1.47 -3.72
N ILE A 52 3.76 2.32 -2.74
CA ILE A 52 5.06 2.31 -2.05
C ILE A 52 5.27 0.99 -1.30
N SER A 53 4.24 0.43 -0.66
CA SER A 53 4.34 -0.86 0.06
C SER A 53 4.81 -1.99 -0.86
N ILE A 54 4.13 -2.18 -2.00
CA ILE A 54 4.49 -3.22 -2.97
C ILE A 54 5.84 -2.94 -3.63
N THR A 55 6.12 -1.67 -3.94
CA THR A 55 7.41 -1.25 -4.50
C THR A 55 8.56 -1.58 -3.54
N ALA A 56 8.41 -1.29 -2.25
CA ALA A 56 9.40 -1.61 -1.23
C ALA A 56 9.65 -3.12 -1.15
N ALA A 57 8.59 -3.94 -1.15
CA ALA A 57 8.72 -5.40 -1.16
C ALA A 57 9.46 -5.92 -2.41
N LEU A 58 9.14 -5.40 -3.60
CA LEU A 58 9.81 -5.77 -4.85
C LEU A 58 11.30 -5.39 -4.84
N LEU A 59 11.64 -4.20 -4.35
CA LEU A 59 13.03 -3.75 -4.23
C LEU A 59 13.82 -4.61 -3.24
N ILE A 60 13.22 -4.98 -2.11
CA ILE A 60 13.85 -5.86 -1.11
C ILE A 60 14.19 -7.21 -1.72
N HIS A 61 13.30 -7.77 -2.55
CA HIS A 61 13.52 -9.02 -3.27
C HIS A 61 14.32 -8.87 -4.56
N GLN A 62 14.71 -7.64 -4.94
CA GLN A 62 15.40 -7.31 -6.19
C GLN A 62 14.66 -7.77 -7.45
N HIS A 63 13.33 -7.67 -7.43
CA HIS A 63 12.51 -7.81 -8.62
C HIS A 63 12.35 -6.48 -9.35
N ARG A 64 11.96 -6.54 -10.63
CA ARG A 64 11.63 -5.34 -11.41
C ARG A 64 10.41 -4.65 -10.82
N VAL A 65 10.52 -3.34 -10.61
CA VAL A 65 9.47 -2.49 -10.01
C VAL A 65 8.23 -2.38 -10.91
N LEU A 66 8.45 -2.20 -12.21
CA LEU A 66 7.41 -2.33 -13.25
C LEU A 66 7.19 -3.81 -13.56
N SER A 67 6.49 -4.51 -12.68
CA SER A 67 6.07 -5.90 -12.89
C SER A 67 4.57 -6.05 -12.63
N ALA A 68 3.99 -7.16 -13.07
CA ALA A 68 2.59 -7.49 -12.82
C ALA A 68 2.22 -7.45 -11.33
N TRP A 69 3.19 -7.65 -10.43
CA TRP A 69 3.01 -7.54 -8.99
C TRP A 69 2.58 -6.14 -8.52
N LEU A 70 2.94 -5.09 -9.26
CA LEU A 70 2.51 -3.73 -8.95
C LEU A 70 0.98 -3.59 -9.02
N THR A 71 0.29 -4.46 -9.77
CA THR A 71 -1.18 -4.47 -9.81
C THR A 71 -1.79 -4.88 -8.46
N LEU A 72 -1.07 -5.59 -7.59
CA LEU A 72 -1.52 -5.86 -6.22
C LEU A 72 -1.66 -4.58 -5.38
N ALA A 73 -0.89 -3.54 -5.71
CA ALA A 73 -1.01 -2.24 -5.05
C ALA A 73 -2.34 -1.55 -5.35
N LEU A 74 -3.11 -2.01 -6.35
CA LEU A 74 -4.44 -1.47 -6.65
C LEU A 74 -5.53 -2.02 -5.73
N ILE A 75 -5.30 -3.14 -5.03
CA ILE A 75 -6.33 -3.80 -4.22
C ILE A 75 -6.90 -2.84 -3.16
N VAL A 76 -6.02 -2.20 -2.39
CA VAL A 76 -6.43 -1.26 -1.33
C VAL A 76 -7.05 0.03 -1.92
N PRO A 77 -6.43 0.71 -2.90
CA PRO A 77 -7.02 1.83 -3.64
C PRO A 77 -8.43 1.61 -4.17
N VAL A 78 -8.63 0.47 -4.85
CA VAL A 78 -9.90 0.11 -5.47
C VAL A 78 -10.95 -0.21 -4.40
N ALA A 79 -10.58 -0.96 -3.35
CA ALA A 79 -11.48 -1.20 -2.23
C ALA A 79 -11.91 0.11 -1.55
N GLY A 80 -10.96 1.02 -1.28
CA GLY A 80 -11.26 2.34 -0.72
C GLY A 80 -12.14 3.18 -1.64
N ALA A 81 -11.91 3.15 -2.96
CA ALA A 81 -12.74 3.85 -3.92
C ALA A 81 -14.19 3.31 -3.93
N ILE A 82 -14.35 1.99 -3.91
CA ILE A 82 -15.68 1.36 -3.84
C ILE A 82 -16.40 1.81 -2.57
N VAL A 83 -15.73 1.81 -1.41
CA VAL A 83 -16.36 2.21 -0.14
C VAL A 83 -16.71 3.70 -0.09
N LEU A 84 -15.90 4.55 -0.71
CA LEU A 84 -15.99 6.02 -0.58
C LEU A 84 -16.90 6.68 -1.64
N PHE A 85 -17.09 6.01 -2.78
CA PHE A 85 -17.86 6.50 -3.92
C PHE A 85 -19.10 5.66 -4.27
N ALA A 86 -19.34 4.54 -3.58
CA ALA A 86 -20.65 3.85 -3.62
C ALA A 86 -21.70 4.63 -2.81
#